data_AF-A0ABD3PLW2-F1
#
_entry.id   AF-A0ABD3PLW2-F1
#
_cell.length_a   1.000
_cell.length_b   1.000
_cell.length_c   1.000
_cell.angle_alpha   90.00
_cell.angle_beta   90.00
_cell.angle_gamma   90.00
#
_symmetry.space_group_name_H-M   'P 1'
#
loop_
_entity.id
_entity.type
_entity.pdbx_description
1 polymer ?
#
loop_
_entity_poly.entity_id
_entity_poly.type
_entity_poly.pdbx_seq_one_letter_code
_entity_poly.pdbx_strand_id
1 'polypeptide(L)'
;MPLSKFTLRILWIGFIAGQWTRRDKVQFSEAFAPPVTTRSHGVSQRQRPNRGRGLRRLVVIYERNDEEPNLEKRQSDGDKSNTSTTGSPLENASHSILQRFVSPVIDDPGLPLTDALLAQIVAPSLQIFWIFLVHAPSPSWLRPLSSYFGEAPELAPRGSLLAPTLIHGAGLAVCWLAGALAARMYEKEAFSLRELDSAESSQSRSFFEKALRGIQSYDTVVSRLVKAGAFATGILIVGTQIDLLLEFKRYVQVGETEETDLRLLVAMVEVINDVVFEAVVLSSWRIIHAGFMSNAENRSKRW
;
A
#
# COMPACT_ATOMS: atom_id res chain seq x y z
N MET A 1 20.60 -1.11 -35.79
CA MET A 1 20.32 -1.86 -34.53
C MET A 1 18.82 -2.11 -34.45
N PRO A 2 18.33 -3.30 -34.04
CA PRO A 2 16.93 -3.67 -34.22
C PRO A 2 16.06 -3.04 -33.13
N LEU A 3 15.59 -1.80 -33.35
CA LEU A 3 14.61 -1.13 -32.49
C LEU A 3 13.32 -1.94 -32.30
N SER A 4 13.01 -2.86 -33.22
CA SER A 4 11.72 -3.57 -33.27
C SER A 4 11.50 -4.58 -32.14
N LYS A 5 12.55 -5.15 -31.54
CA LYS A 5 12.39 -6.11 -30.43
C LYS A 5 12.21 -5.42 -29.07
N PHE A 6 12.77 -4.21 -28.91
CA PHE A 6 12.68 -3.44 -27.68
C PHE A 6 11.31 -2.76 -27.53
N THR A 7 10.79 -2.16 -28.61
CA THR A 7 9.43 -1.58 -28.64
C THR A 7 8.36 -2.63 -28.41
N LEU A 8 8.51 -3.85 -28.95
CA LEU A 8 7.54 -4.92 -28.75
C LEU A 8 7.46 -5.40 -27.29
N ARG A 9 8.58 -5.37 -26.56
CA ARG A 9 8.62 -5.75 -25.14
C ARG A 9 8.00 -4.68 -24.24
N ILE A 10 8.22 -3.40 -24.55
CA ILE A 10 7.59 -2.28 -23.83
C ILE A 10 6.07 -2.27 -24.09
N LEU A 11 5.65 -2.50 -25.33
CA LEU A 11 4.23 -2.61 -25.67
C LEU A 11 3.55 -3.81 -24.98
N TRP A 12 4.28 -4.92 -24.80
CA TRP A 12 3.72 -6.10 -24.12
C TRP A 12 3.54 -5.87 -22.61
N ILE A 13 4.49 -5.19 -21.95
CA ILE A 13 4.37 -4.82 -20.53
C ILE A 13 3.24 -3.78 -20.35
N GLY A 14 3.15 -2.78 -21.23
CA GLY A 14 2.05 -1.81 -21.25
C GLY A 14 0.68 -2.45 -21.52
N PHE A 15 0.63 -3.48 -22.38
CA PHE A 15 -0.59 -4.25 -22.64
C PHE A 15 -1.05 -5.04 -21.41
N ILE A 16 -0.14 -5.69 -20.68
CA ILE A 16 -0.48 -6.40 -19.43
C ILE A 16 -0.98 -5.43 -18.36
N ALA A 17 -0.32 -4.28 -18.19
CA ALA A 17 -0.75 -3.23 -17.26
C ALA A 17 -2.12 -2.64 -17.65
N GLY A 18 -2.37 -2.42 -18.95
CA GLY A 18 -3.63 -1.91 -19.49
C GLY A 18 -4.80 -2.91 -19.39
N GLN A 19 -4.53 -4.22 -19.50
CA GLN A 19 -5.55 -5.26 -19.30
C GLN A 19 -5.97 -5.38 -17.83
N TRP A 20 -5.04 -5.11 -16.90
CA TRP A 20 -5.33 -5.11 -15.46
C TRP A 20 -6.26 -3.95 -15.06
N THR A 21 -5.98 -2.74 -15.54
CA THR A 21 -6.82 -1.54 -15.28
C THR A 21 -8.22 -1.61 -15.91
N ARG A 22 -8.42 -2.41 -16.96
CA ARG A 22 -9.73 -2.57 -17.62
C ARG A 22 -10.68 -3.50 -16.86
N ARG A 23 -10.15 -4.43 -16.06
CA ARG A 23 -10.96 -5.35 -15.24
C ARG A 23 -11.53 -4.68 -13.99
N ASP A 24 -10.81 -3.74 -13.38
CA ASP A 24 -11.25 -3.10 -12.14
C ASP A 24 -12.33 -2.02 -12.35
N LYS A 25 -12.42 -1.43 -13.55
CA LYS A 25 -13.50 -0.47 -13.88
C LYS A 25 -14.90 -1.08 -13.83
N VAL A 26 -15.02 -2.41 -13.98
CA VAL A 26 -16.31 -3.10 -13.89
C VAL A 26 -16.74 -3.33 -12.44
N GLN A 27 -15.80 -3.48 -11.49
CA GLN A 27 -16.12 -3.64 -10.06
C GLN A 27 -16.19 -2.31 -9.30
N PHE A 28 -15.45 -1.28 -9.73
CA PHE A 28 -15.46 0.03 -9.07
C PHE A 28 -16.79 0.79 -9.24
N SER A 29 -17.56 0.48 -10.29
CA SER A 29 -18.89 1.06 -10.52
C SER A 29 -19.96 0.54 -9.55
N GLU A 30 -19.77 -0.62 -8.93
CA GLU A 30 -20.75 -1.20 -7.98
C GLU A 30 -20.49 -0.77 -6.53
N ALA A 31 -19.27 -0.32 -6.21
CA ALA A 31 -18.87 0.06 -4.84
C ALA A 31 -19.37 1.44 -4.38
N PHE A 32 -19.98 2.24 -5.26
CA PHE A 32 -20.45 3.62 -4.97
C PHE A 32 -21.96 3.83 -5.15
N ALA A 33 -22.74 2.78 -5.36
CA ALA A 33 -24.20 2.90 -5.33
C ALA A 33 -24.68 3.14 -3.87
N PRO A 34 -25.51 4.17 -3.61
CA PRO A 34 -26.09 4.36 -2.28
C PRO A 34 -26.96 3.15 -1.90
N PRO A 35 -26.99 2.74 -0.63
CA PRO A 35 -27.78 1.59 -0.20
C PRO A 35 -29.26 1.85 -0.43
N VAL A 36 -29.88 1.06 -1.30
CA VAL A 36 -31.34 1.00 -1.46
C VAL A 36 -31.92 0.39 -0.19
N THR A 37 -32.59 1.20 0.62
CA THR A 37 -33.29 0.78 1.83
C THR A 37 -34.58 0.06 1.48
N THR A 38 -34.50 -1.24 1.17
CA THR A 38 -35.69 -2.10 1.15
C THR A 38 -36.10 -2.44 2.59
N ARG A 39 -37.11 -1.71 3.08
CA ARG A 39 -37.84 -1.95 4.32
C ARG A 39 -38.63 -3.26 4.19
N SER A 40 -38.09 -4.38 4.68
CA SER A 40 -38.84 -5.63 4.78
C SER A 40 -39.56 -5.75 6.12
N HIS A 41 -40.89 -5.89 6.03
CA HIS A 41 -41.80 -6.16 7.13
C HIS A 41 -41.42 -7.42 7.92
N GLY A 42 -41.65 -7.35 9.23
CA GLY A 42 -41.35 -8.39 10.19
C GLY A 42 -42.16 -9.67 10.00
N VAL A 43 -41.51 -10.79 10.33
CA VAL A 43 -42.15 -12.06 10.61
C VAL A 43 -41.63 -12.56 11.95
N SER A 44 -42.55 -12.55 12.92
CA SER A 44 -42.39 -13.16 14.23
C SER A 44 -42.41 -14.68 14.08
N GLN A 45 -41.31 -15.36 14.42
CA GLN A 45 -41.28 -16.82 14.56
C GLN A 45 -40.72 -17.26 15.91
N ARG A 46 -41.67 -17.53 16.80
CA ARG A 46 -41.80 -18.71 17.69
C ARG A 46 -40.52 -19.34 18.26
N GLN A 47 -40.38 -19.13 19.57
CA GLN A 47 -39.67 -19.98 20.52
C GLN A 47 -39.99 -21.48 20.36
N ARG A 48 -38.96 -22.31 20.48
CA ARG A 48 -39.04 -23.60 21.19
C ARG A 48 -37.77 -23.82 22.04
N PRO A 49 -37.92 -24.31 23.28
CA PRO A 49 -36.79 -24.70 24.11
C PRO A 49 -36.48 -26.19 23.98
N ASN A 50 -35.24 -26.53 24.36
CA ASN A 50 -34.90 -27.54 25.38
C ASN A 50 -34.03 -28.75 24.95
N ARG A 51 -33.12 -29.09 25.90
CA ARG A 51 -32.28 -30.30 26.07
C ARG A 51 -31.08 -30.45 25.11
N GLY A 52 -29.85 -30.69 25.55
CA GLY A 52 -29.31 -31.09 26.86
C GLY A 52 -28.08 -31.98 26.63
N ARG A 53 -27.20 -32.07 27.64
CA ARG A 53 -25.90 -32.79 27.72
C ARG A 53 -24.75 -32.00 27.06
N GLY A 54 -23.69 -31.60 27.76
CA GLY A 54 -23.13 -32.09 29.01
C GLY A 54 -21.74 -32.61 28.72
N LEU A 55 -20.71 -31.80 28.93
CA LEU A 55 -19.35 -32.26 29.20
C LEU A 55 -18.60 -31.13 29.92
N ARG A 56 -18.22 -31.45 31.14
CA ARG A 56 -17.54 -30.60 32.12
C ARG A 56 -16.15 -30.24 31.61
N ARG A 57 -15.81 -28.96 31.56
CA ARG A 57 -14.41 -28.51 31.54
C ARG A 57 -14.19 -27.62 32.76
N LEU A 58 -13.23 -28.02 33.57
CA LEU A 58 -12.76 -27.34 34.78
C LEU A 58 -12.56 -25.85 34.50
N VAL A 59 -13.31 -25.01 35.20
CA VAL A 59 -13.05 -23.58 35.33
C VAL A 59 -12.20 -23.41 36.58
N VAL A 60 -10.97 -22.93 36.41
CA VAL A 60 -10.15 -22.45 37.53
C VAL A 60 -10.66 -21.05 37.87
N ILE A 61 -11.34 -20.97 39.01
CA ILE A 61 -11.79 -19.71 39.62
C ILE A 61 -10.56 -19.11 40.31
N TYR A 62 -10.12 -17.94 39.86
CA TYR A 62 -9.32 -17.04 40.69
C TYR A 62 -10.29 -16.05 41.34
N GLU A 63 -10.58 -16.26 42.62
CA GLU A 63 -11.08 -15.21 43.51
C GLU A 63 -10.03 -14.10 43.56
N ARG A 64 -10.40 -12.89 43.16
CA ARG A 64 -9.65 -11.68 43.50
C ARG A 64 -10.62 -10.70 44.14
N ASN A 65 -10.41 -10.50 45.43
CA ASN A 65 -11.25 -9.73 46.33
C ASN A 65 -11.50 -8.30 45.85
N ASP A 66 -12.76 -7.93 45.98
CA ASP A 66 -13.29 -6.58 45.94
C ASP A 66 -12.80 -5.78 47.16
N GLU A 67 -12.18 -4.64 46.93
CA GLU A 67 -12.25 -3.48 47.83
C GLU A 67 -12.45 -2.22 46.96
N GLU A 68 -13.71 -1.80 46.85
CA GLU A 68 -14.09 -0.45 46.42
C GLU A 68 -13.71 0.58 47.49
N PRO A 69 -13.22 1.76 47.07
CA PRO A 69 -13.64 2.98 47.73
C PRO A 69 -14.59 3.78 46.82
N ASN A 70 -15.84 3.86 47.30
CA ASN A 70 -16.83 4.88 46.99
C ASN A 70 -16.18 6.28 46.95
N LEU A 71 -16.24 6.95 45.79
CA LEU A 71 -16.11 8.41 45.73
C LEU A 71 -17.08 8.99 44.69
N GLU A 72 -18.27 9.25 45.22
CA GLU A 72 -18.97 10.54 45.15
C GLU A 72 -19.21 11.17 43.77
N LYS A 73 -20.47 10.99 43.34
CA LYS A 73 -21.21 11.83 42.40
C LYS A 73 -20.89 13.33 42.55
N ARG A 74 -20.39 13.93 41.47
CA ARG A 74 -20.79 15.29 41.07
C ARG A 74 -21.40 15.24 39.67
N GLN A 75 -22.74 15.20 39.66
CA GLN A 75 -23.54 15.69 38.55
C GLN A 75 -23.19 17.17 38.34
N SER A 76 -22.53 17.47 37.24
CA SER A 76 -22.58 18.80 36.63
C SER A 76 -23.32 18.61 35.31
N ASP A 77 -24.59 19.01 35.32
CA ASP A 77 -25.40 19.22 34.14
C ASP A 77 -24.77 20.36 33.32
N GLY A 78 -23.82 19.99 32.46
CA GLY A 78 -23.20 20.85 31.46
C GLY A 78 -23.89 20.67 30.13
N ASP A 79 -24.88 21.53 29.89
CA ASP A 79 -25.37 22.02 28.60
C ASP A 79 -24.95 21.23 27.35
N LYS A 80 -25.80 20.30 26.91
CA LYS A 80 -25.72 19.68 25.59
C LYS A 80 -26.19 20.70 24.54
N SER A 81 -25.32 21.66 24.19
CA SER A 81 -25.52 22.43 22.97
C SER A 81 -25.39 21.47 21.79
N ASN A 82 -26.54 20.98 21.31
CA ASN A 82 -26.65 20.29 20.03
C ASN A 82 -26.41 21.31 18.91
N THR A 83 -25.17 21.76 18.75
CA THR A 83 -24.70 22.36 17.50
C THR A 83 -24.57 21.20 16.53
N SER A 84 -25.71 20.84 15.94
CA SER A 84 -25.77 20.07 14.70
C SER A 84 -25.17 20.93 13.61
N THR A 85 -23.85 21.05 13.62
CA THR A 85 -23.08 21.58 12.50
C THR A 85 -23.28 20.55 11.39
N THR A 86 -24.26 20.79 10.54
CA THR A 86 -24.42 20.16 9.22
C THR A 86 -23.23 20.60 8.36
N GLY A 87 -22.04 20.19 8.76
CA GLY A 87 -20.86 20.20 7.91
C GLY A 87 -21.19 19.32 6.73
N SER A 88 -21.01 19.85 5.53
CA SER A 88 -21.24 19.09 4.32
C SER A 88 -20.43 17.77 4.39
N PRO A 89 -20.95 16.63 3.90
CA PRO A 89 -20.25 15.35 3.96
C PRO A 89 -18.80 15.39 3.42
N LEU A 90 -18.52 16.34 2.53
CA LEU A 90 -17.19 16.64 1.96
C LEU A 90 -16.19 17.22 2.97
N GLU A 91 -16.65 18.06 3.90
CA GLU A 91 -15.78 18.70 4.90
C GLU A 91 -15.32 17.68 5.93
N ASN A 92 -16.22 16.80 6.38
CA ASN A 92 -15.90 15.68 7.27
C ASN A 92 -14.91 14.69 6.63
N ALA A 93 -15.02 14.46 5.32
CA ALA A 93 -14.09 13.58 4.60
C ALA A 93 -12.67 14.18 4.50
N SER A 94 -12.56 15.50 4.31
CA SER A 94 -11.27 16.19 4.17
C SER A 94 -10.47 16.20 5.47
N HIS A 95 -11.12 16.49 6.60
CA HIS A 95 -10.50 16.36 7.92
C HIS A 95 -10.01 14.92 8.20
N SER A 96 -10.73 13.92 7.69
CA SER A 96 -10.35 12.51 7.82
C SER A 96 -9.08 12.13 7.06
N ILE A 97 -8.73 12.84 5.97
CA ILE A 97 -7.51 12.54 5.21
C ILE A 97 -6.28 13.16 5.88
N LEU A 98 -6.34 14.45 6.23
CA LEU A 98 -5.21 15.13 6.89
C LEU A 98 -4.89 14.50 8.25
N GLN A 99 -5.91 14.06 8.99
CA GLN A 99 -5.72 13.35 10.25
C GLN A 99 -4.86 12.08 10.10
N ARG A 100 -4.89 11.41 8.94
CA ARG A 100 -4.05 10.21 8.70
C ARG A 100 -2.56 10.52 8.66
N PHE A 101 -2.19 11.75 8.30
CA PHE A 101 -0.79 12.19 8.26
C PHE A 101 -0.36 12.82 9.59
N VAL A 102 -1.25 13.53 10.27
CA VAL A 102 -0.93 14.24 11.52
C VAL A 102 -0.94 13.30 12.74
N SER A 103 -1.81 12.30 12.77
CA SER A 103 -1.91 11.33 13.86
C SER A 103 -2.06 9.90 13.33
N PRO A 104 -1.04 9.35 12.66
CA PRO A 104 -1.09 7.99 12.14
C PRO A 104 -1.10 6.98 13.28
N VAL A 105 -1.94 5.95 13.15
CA VAL A 105 -1.91 4.77 14.02
C VAL A 105 -0.92 3.76 13.41
N ILE A 106 0.12 3.41 14.16
CA ILE A 106 1.17 2.48 13.75
C ILE A 106 1.18 1.34 14.76
N ASP A 107 0.57 0.21 14.39
CA ASP A 107 0.47 -0.96 15.25
C ASP A 107 1.75 -1.84 15.24
N ASP A 108 2.55 -1.75 14.18
CA ASP A 108 3.87 -2.39 14.09
C ASP A 108 4.95 -1.36 13.74
N PRO A 109 5.74 -0.85 14.71
CA PRO A 109 6.74 0.18 14.46
C PRO A 109 7.90 -0.29 13.56
N GLY A 110 8.14 -1.60 13.46
CA GLY A 110 9.16 -2.14 12.56
C GLY A 110 8.75 -2.12 11.07
N LEU A 111 7.45 -2.03 10.80
CA LEU A 111 6.91 -2.14 9.45
C LEU A 111 7.20 -0.91 8.58
N PRO A 112 7.00 0.35 9.04
CA PRO A 112 7.43 1.54 8.30
C PRO A 112 8.93 1.55 7.99
N LEU A 113 9.76 1.14 8.95
CA LEU A 113 11.21 1.09 8.78
C LEU A 113 11.61 0.06 7.71
N THR A 114 11.00 -1.13 7.76
CA THR A 114 11.29 -2.18 6.78
C THR A 114 10.85 -1.77 5.38
N ASP A 115 9.66 -1.19 5.26
CA ASP A 115 9.15 -0.66 3.99
C ASP A 115 10.07 0.42 3.42
N ALA A 116 10.54 1.36 4.25
CA ALA A 116 11.47 2.39 3.83
C ALA A 116 12.79 1.79 3.31
N LEU A 117 13.35 0.79 4.00
CA LEU A 117 14.59 0.13 3.58
C LEU A 117 14.41 -0.67 2.27
N LEU A 118 13.26 -1.33 2.11
CA LEU A 118 12.95 -2.08 0.89
C LEU A 118 12.79 -1.14 -0.31
N ALA A 119 12.04 -0.05 -0.16
CA ALA A 119 11.87 0.95 -1.21
C ALA A 119 13.19 1.68 -1.51
N GLN A 120 14.00 1.98 -0.50
CA GLN A 120 15.25 2.72 -0.66
C GLN A 120 16.38 1.89 -1.26
N ILE A 121 16.49 0.62 -0.90
CA ILE A 121 17.67 -0.19 -1.24
C ILE A 121 17.28 -1.29 -2.21
N VAL A 122 16.29 -2.11 -1.86
CA VAL A 122 16.02 -3.36 -2.56
C VAL A 122 15.36 -3.11 -3.92
N ALA A 123 14.35 -2.26 -3.99
CA ALA A 123 13.66 -1.91 -5.24
C ALA A 123 14.60 -1.34 -6.31
N PRO A 124 15.37 -0.26 -6.05
CA PRO A 124 16.27 0.29 -7.07
C PRO A 124 17.45 -0.64 -7.38
N SER A 125 17.94 -1.44 -6.42
CA SER A 125 18.97 -2.45 -6.70
C SER A 125 18.45 -3.53 -7.66
N LEU A 126 17.21 -3.99 -7.48
CA LEU A 126 16.57 -4.96 -8.37
C LEU A 126 16.36 -4.39 -9.77
N GLN A 127 15.98 -3.11 -9.87
CA GLN A 127 15.86 -2.39 -11.15
C GLN A 127 17.20 -2.29 -11.88
N ILE A 128 18.28 -1.93 -11.19
CA ILE A 128 19.63 -1.88 -11.76
C ILE A 128 20.05 -3.26 -12.26
N PHE A 129 19.87 -4.30 -11.44
CA PHE A 129 20.17 -5.67 -11.82
C PHE A 129 19.40 -6.10 -13.06
N TRP A 130 18.10 -5.80 -13.12
CA TRP A 130 17.27 -6.06 -14.29
C TRP A 130 17.77 -5.35 -15.55
N ILE A 131 18.08 -4.05 -15.46
CA ILE A 131 18.61 -3.23 -16.57
C ILE A 131 19.90 -3.84 -17.13
N PHE A 132 20.81 -4.28 -16.25
CA PHE A 132 22.02 -4.99 -16.65
C PHE A 132 21.72 -6.31 -17.39
N LEU A 133 20.79 -7.13 -16.88
CA LEU A 133 20.41 -8.38 -17.52
C LEU A 133 19.82 -8.16 -18.92
N VAL A 134 18.96 -7.15 -19.09
CA VAL A 134 18.31 -6.88 -20.38
C VAL A 134 19.12 -5.97 -21.30
N HIS A 135 20.31 -5.53 -20.88
CA HIS A 135 21.15 -4.57 -21.60
C HIS A 135 20.37 -3.29 -21.99
N ALA A 136 19.48 -2.84 -21.11
CA ALA A 136 18.73 -1.61 -21.31
C ALA A 136 19.64 -0.39 -21.07
N PRO A 137 19.33 0.77 -21.66
CA PRO A 137 20.04 2.02 -21.35
C PRO A 137 19.99 2.31 -19.85
N SER A 138 21.08 2.86 -19.32
CA SER A 138 21.15 3.29 -17.92
C SER A 138 20.17 4.45 -17.67
N PRO A 139 19.44 4.45 -16.55
CA PRO A 139 18.54 5.54 -16.23
C PRO A 139 19.32 6.81 -15.90
N SER A 140 18.67 7.94 -16.12
CA SER A 140 19.22 9.29 -15.97
C SER A 140 19.67 9.58 -14.55
N TRP A 141 18.97 9.04 -13.55
CA TRP A 141 19.33 9.16 -12.13
C TRP A 141 20.55 8.33 -11.72
N LEU A 142 21.01 7.36 -12.53
CA LEU A 142 22.18 6.51 -12.21
C LEU A 142 23.52 7.16 -12.63
N ARG A 143 23.50 8.41 -13.09
CA ARG A 143 24.71 9.12 -13.50
C ARG A 143 25.68 9.30 -12.30
N PRO A 144 26.97 8.98 -12.44
CA PRO A 144 27.95 9.15 -11.38
C PRO A 144 28.01 10.60 -10.88
N LEU A 145 28.02 10.80 -9.56
CA LEU A 145 28.15 12.13 -8.95
C LEU A 145 29.47 12.85 -9.30
N SER A 146 30.47 12.14 -9.83
CA SER A 146 31.72 12.75 -10.30
C SER A 146 31.50 13.82 -11.37
N SER A 147 30.41 13.75 -12.15
CA SER A 147 30.06 14.83 -13.08
C SER A 147 29.68 16.13 -12.37
N TYR A 148 29.30 16.08 -11.09
CA TYR A 148 28.89 17.24 -10.30
C TYR A 148 30.03 17.80 -9.42
N PHE A 149 30.97 16.97 -8.97
CA PHE A 149 32.01 17.36 -8.01
C PHE A 149 33.40 17.62 -8.63
N GLY A 150 33.50 17.65 -9.95
CA GLY A 150 34.73 18.03 -10.67
C GLY A 150 35.62 16.86 -11.10
N GLU A 151 36.43 17.11 -12.12
CA GLU A 151 37.27 16.16 -12.85
C GLU A 151 38.47 15.64 -12.04
N ALA A 152 38.22 14.81 -11.03
CA ALA A 152 39.24 13.89 -10.53
C ALA A 152 38.87 12.45 -10.92
N PRO A 153 39.06 12.05 -12.21
CA PRO A 153 38.69 10.71 -12.70
C PRO A 153 39.39 9.59 -11.95
N GLU A 154 40.60 9.86 -11.45
CA GLU A 154 41.43 8.90 -10.72
C GLU A 154 40.90 8.59 -9.31
N LEU A 155 40.03 9.45 -8.79
CA LEU A 155 39.41 9.29 -7.48
C LEU A 155 37.96 8.81 -7.56
N ALA A 156 37.42 8.52 -8.76
CA ALA A 156 36.06 8.00 -8.90
C ALA A 156 35.91 6.72 -8.07
N PRO A 157 35.29 6.79 -6.87
CA PRO A 157 35.43 5.71 -5.91
C PRO A 157 34.69 4.49 -6.42
N ARG A 158 35.24 3.30 -6.16
CA ARG A 158 34.46 2.06 -6.20
C ARG A 158 33.17 2.31 -5.40
N GLY A 159 32.02 2.32 -6.06
CA GLY A 159 30.74 2.76 -5.46
C GLY A 159 30.15 4.05 -6.02
N SER A 160 30.64 4.59 -7.14
CA SER A 160 30.05 5.76 -7.81
C SER A 160 28.56 5.62 -8.13
N LEU A 161 28.06 4.38 -8.25
CA LEU A 161 26.64 4.06 -8.48
C LEU A 161 25.82 3.97 -7.18
N LEU A 162 26.46 3.78 -6.02
CA LEU A 162 25.77 3.57 -4.75
C LEU A 162 25.08 4.86 -4.28
N ALA A 163 25.79 5.99 -4.32
CA ALA A 163 25.22 7.28 -3.93
C ALA A 163 23.98 7.68 -4.76
N PRO A 164 24.00 7.70 -6.11
CA PRO A 164 22.80 8.02 -6.90
C PRO A 164 21.66 7.02 -6.64
N THR A 165 21.96 5.73 -6.48
CA THR A 165 20.96 4.71 -6.14
C THR A 165 20.28 4.99 -4.80
N LEU A 166 21.04 5.37 -3.78
CA LEU A 166 20.50 5.69 -2.45
C LEU A 166 19.70 6.99 -2.44
N ILE A 167 20.12 8.00 -3.20
CA ILE A 167 19.40 9.28 -3.32
C ILE A 167 18.06 9.05 -4.02
N HIS A 168 18.08 8.34 -5.16
CA HIS A 168 16.86 7.99 -5.89
C HIS A 168 15.92 7.12 -5.03
N GLY A 169 16.47 6.07 -4.43
CA GLY A 169 15.74 5.19 -3.53
C GLY A 169 15.14 5.92 -2.32
N ALA A 170 15.82 6.94 -1.77
CA ALA A 170 15.24 7.74 -0.69
C ALA A 170 13.98 8.49 -1.16
N GLY A 171 13.98 9.03 -2.38
CA GLY A 171 12.79 9.64 -2.98
C GLY A 171 11.64 8.64 -3.13
N LEU A 172 11.93 7.44 -3.63
CA LEU A 172 10.97 6.33 -3.72
C LEU A 172 10.38 5.96 -2.35
N ALA A 173 11.24 5.79 -1.34
CA ALA A 173 10.82 5.51 0.03
C ALA A 173 9.90 6.61 0.60
N VAL A 174 10.18 7.89 0.36
CA VAL A 174 9.28 8.98 0.79
C VAL A 174 7.92 8.89 0.10
N CYS A 175 7.90 8.64 -1.22
CA CYS A 175 6.65 8.47 -1.98
C CYS A 175 5.83 7.29 -1.44
N TRP A 176 6.48 6.15 -1.20
CA TRP A 176 5.85 4.97 -0.62
C TRP A 176 5.31 5.23 0.77
N LEU A 177 6.11 5.79 1.69
CA LEU A 177 5.69 6.08 3.06
C LEU A 177 4.46 7.00 3.08
N ALA A 178 4.44 8.03 2.25
CA ALA A 178 3.29 8.92 2.11
C ALA A 178 2.05 8.16 1.63
N GLY A 179 2.18 7.29 0.63
CA GLY A 179 1.09 6.42 0.15
C GLY A 179 0.60 5.43 1.20
N ALA A 180 1.52 4.80 1.93
CA ALA A 180 1.22 3.86 2.99
C ALA A 180 0.44 4.53 4.13
N LEU A 181 0.83 5.75 4.52
CA LEU A 181 0.10 6.55 5.51
C LEU A 181 -1.29 6.95 5.00
N ALA A 182 -1.39 7.42 3.76
CA ALA A 182 -2.67 7.79 3.14
C ALA A 182 -3.67 6.62 3.13
N ALA A 183 -3.17 5.41 2.87
CA ALA A 183 -3.94 4.18 2.78
C ALA A 183 -4.08 3.42 4.12
N ARG A 184 -3.55 3.96 5.23
CA ARG A 184 -3.58 3.33 6.56
C ARG A 184 -2.96 1.92 6.57
N MET A 185 -1.84 1.77 5.88
CA MET A 185 -1.13 0.49 5.72
C MET A 185 -0.37 0.01 6.97
N TYR A 186 -0.30 0.83 8.02
CA TYR A 186 0.37 0.52 9.28
C TYR A 186 -0.57 0.20 10.44
N GLU A 187 -1.88 0.26 10.19
CA GLU A 187 -2.89 -0.19 11.14
C GLU A 187 -3.02 -1.71 11.11
N LYS A 188 -3.44 -2.30 12.23
CA LYS A 188 -3.61 -3.73 12.45
C LYS A 188 -4.52 -4.40 11.42
N GLU A 189 -5.55 -3.68 10.99
CA GLU A 189 -6.49 -4.14 9.98
C GLU A 189 -5.83 -4.34 8.60
N ALA A 190 -4.71 -3.67 8.32
CA ALA A 190 -4.01 -3.76 7.06
C ALA A 190 -3.19 -5.04 6.89
N PHE A 191 -2.97 -5.79 7.98
CA PHE A 191 -2.24 -7.05 7.98
C PHE A 191 -2.96 -8.18 8.74
N SER A 192 -4.16 -7.93 9.27
CA SER A 192 -5.04 -8.99 9.77
C SER A 192 -5.70 -9.71 8.61
N LEU A 193 -5.46 -11.01 8.48
CA LEU A 193 -6.20 -11.83 7.53
C LEU A 193 -7.64 -12.01 8.03
N ARG A 194 -8.59 -11.91 7.11
CA ARG A 194 -9.97 -12.31 7.41
C ARG A 194 -9.95 -13.82 7.64
N GLU A 195 -10.25 -14.24 8.87
CA GLU A 195 -10.52 -15.65 9.15
C GLU A 195 -11.73 -16.03 8.29
N LEU A 196 -11.48 -16.72 7.18
CA LEU A 196 -12.51 -17.38 6.41
C LEU A 196 -13.04 -18.47 7.34
N ASP A 197 -14.17 -18.18 7.98
CA ASP A 197 -14.87 -19.08 8.89
C ASP A 197 -14.77 -20.51 8.36
N SER A 198 -14.31 -21.40 9.23
CA SER A 198 -13.96 -22.79 8.98
C SER A 198 -15.18 -23.63 8.62
N ALA A 199 -15.86 -23.28 7.54
CA ALA A 199 -17.04 -23.96 7.02
C ALA A 199 -16.62 -24.87 5.86
N GLU A 200 -16.54 -26.14 6.23
CA GLU A 200 -16.80 -27.33 5.41
C GLU A 200 -15.81 -27.73 4.32
N SER A 201 -15.06 -28.78 4.69
CA SER A 201 -14.81 -30.00 3.92
C SER A 201 -15.37 -30.03 2.49
N SER A 202 -14.48 -29.89 1.51
CA SER A 202 -14.68 -30.49 0.19
C SER A 202 -13.31 -30.80 -0.39
N GLN A 203 -12.92 -32.05 -0.16
CA GLN A 203 -11.76 -32.73 -0.69
C GLN A 203 -11.77 -32.61 -2.22
N SER A 204 -10.66 -32.15 -2.82
CA SER A 204 -10.44 -32.01 -4.28
C SER A 204 -10.92 -30.71 -4.96
N ARG A 205 -10.52 -29.54 -4.45
CA ARG A 205 -10.50 -28.29 -5.23
C ARG A 205 -9.12 -28.04 -5.83
N SER A 206 -9.07 -27.50 -7.05
CA SER A 206 -7.84 -27.26 -7.81
C SER A 206 -6.87 -26.33 -7.07
N PHE A 207 -5.57 -26.46 -7.34
CA PHE A 207 -4.53 -25.57 -6.79
C PHE A 207 -4.84 -24.09 -7.04
N PHE A 208 -5.43 -23.77 -8.19
CA PHE A 208 -5.83 -22.41 -8.55
C PHE A 208 -6.95 -21.86 -7.65
N GLU A 209 -7.95 -22.67 -7.28
CA GLU A 209 -9.00 -22.23 -6.33
C GLU A 209 -8.44 -22.00 -4.92
N LYS A 210 -7.45 -22.79 -4.50
CA LYS A 210 -6.74 -22.53 -3.23
C LYS A 210 -5.95 -21.23 -3.29
N ALA A 211 -5.28 -20.96 -4.41
CA ALA A 211 -4.57 -19.70 -4.62
C ALA A 211 -5.53 -18.50 -4.64
N LEU A 212 -6.67 -18.59 -5.34
CA LEU A 212 -7.69 -17.56 -5.38
C LEU A 212 -8.34 -17.31 -4.00
N ARG A 213 -8.66 -18.37 -3.25
CA ARG A 213 -9.17 -18.25 -1.87
C ARG A 213 -8.12 -17.65 -0.94
N GLY A 214 -6.86 -18.01 -1.14
CA GLY A 214 -5.73 -17.36 -0.50
C GLY A 214 -5.79 -15.86 -0.74
N ILE A 215 -5.85 -15.43 -2.00
CA ILE A 215 -5.95 -14.00 -2.39
C ILE A 215 -7.16 -13.31 -1.73
N GLN A 216 -8.32 -13.97 -1.64
CA GLN A 216 -9.50 -13.40 -0.96
C GLN A 216 -9.27 -13.11 0.53
N SER A 217 -8.46 -13.92 1.22
CA SER A 217 -8.11 -13.65 2.62
C SER A 217 -7.21 -12.41 2.79
N TYR A 218 -6.53 -12.01 1.71
CA TYR A 218 -5.69 -10.80 1.64
C TYR A 218 -6.43 -9.59 1.06
N ASP A 219 -7.75 -9.64 0.86
CA ASP A 219 -8.49 -8.57 0.15
C ASP A 219 -8.26 -7.18 0.77
N THR A 220 -8.34 -7.05 2.10
CA THR A 220 -8.03 -5.80 2.79
C THR A 220 -6.58 -5.36 2.59
N VAL A 221 -5.63 -6.29 2.65
CA VAL A 221 -4.20 -6.04 2.47
C VAL A 221 -3.93 -5.52 1.05
N VAL A 222 -4.44 -6.23 0.04
CA VAL A 222 -4.29 -5.89 -1.38
C VAL A 222 -5.00 -4.57 -1.69
N SER A 223 -6.19 -4.34 -1.16
CA SER A 223 -6.92 -3.08 -1.37
C SER A 223 -6.16 -1.88 -0.82
N ARG A 224 -5.63 -1.97 0.41
CA ARG A 224 -4.83 -0.90 1.01
C ARG A 224 -3.49 -0.73 0.28
N LEU A 225 -2.87 -1.82 -0.16
CA LEU A 225 -1.64 -1.82 -0.95
C LEU A 225 -1.82 -1.09 -2.29
N VAL A 226 -2.90 -1.38 -3.02
CA VAL A 226 -3.22 -0.71 -4.29
C VAL A 226 -3.51 0.78 -4.06
N LYS A 227 -4.25 1.14 -3.00
CA LYS A 227 -4.47 2.55 -2.63
C LYS A 227 -3.17 3.27 -2.30
N ALA A 228 -2.28 2.63 -1.55
CA ALA A 228 -0.97 3.17 -1.21
C ALA A 228 -0.11 3.38 -2.46
N GLY A 229 -0.02 2.35 -3.31
CA GLY A 229 0.73 2.41 -4.56
C GLY A 229 0.20 3.46 -5.53
N ALA A 230 -1.13 3.61 -5.65
CA ALA A 230 -1.73 4.65 -6.49
C ALA A 230 -1.40 6.06 -5.98
N PHE A 231 -1.44 6.28 -4.66
CA PHE A 231 -1.08 7.56 -4.07
C PHE A 231 0.42 7.86 -4.23
N ALA A 232 1.28 6.87 -3.95
CA ALA A 232 2.73 6.98 -4.13
C ALA A 232 3.10 7.29 -5.59
N THR A 233 2.46 6.61 -6.54
CA THR A 233 2.61 6.86 -7.99
C THR A 233 2.22 8.29 -8.35
N GLY A 234 1.14 8.82 -7.76
CA GLY A 234 0.74 10.22 -7.94
C GLY A 234 1.82 11.20 -7.48
N ILE A 235 2.40 10.98 -6.30
CA ILE A 235 3.52 11.80 -5.79
C ILE A 235 4.73 11.70 -6.71
N LEU A 236 5.08 10.48 -7.15
CA LEU A 236 6.21 10.25 -8.04
C LEU A 236 6.05 11.01 -9.35
N ILE A 237 4.87 10.94 -9.99
CA ILE A 237 4.55 11.69 -11.20
C ILE A 237 4.71 13.19 -10.98
N VAL A 238 4.17 13.73 -9.87
CA VAL A 238 4.31 15.15 -9.54
C VAL A 238 5.77 15.53 -9.34
N GLY A 239 6.55 14.71 -8.65
CA GLY A 239 7.99 14.89 -8.46
C GLY A 239 8.74 14.94 -9.79
N THR A 240 8.44 14.02 -10.71
CA THR A 240 9.02 14.01 -12.07
C THR A 240 8.62 15.25 -12.87
N GLN A 241 7.39 15.74 -12.75
CA GLN A 241 6.97 16.98 -13.41
C GLN A 241 7.71 18.20 -12.85
N ILE A 242 7.96 18.26 -11.54
CA ILE A 242 8.77 19.31 -10.92
C ILE A 242 10.22 19.25 -11.43
N ASP A 243 10.81 18.05 -11.51
CA ASP A 243 12.17 17.87 -12.02
C ASP A 243 12.29 18.35 -13.48
N LEU A 244 11.35 17.96 -14.35
CA LEU A 244 11.29 18.44 -15.74
C LEU A 244 11.09 19.96 -15.82
N LEU A 245 10.25 20.54 -14.96
CA LEU A 245 10.04 21.98 -14.91
C LEU A 245 11.33 22.73 -14.50
N LEU A 246 12.10 22.18 -13.56
CA LEU A 246 13.38 22.74 -13.14
C LEU A 246 14.46 22.59 -14.22
N GLU A 247 14.49 21.45 -14.91
CA GLU A 247 15.44 21.14 -15.99
C GLU A 247 15.25 22.10 -17.19
N PHE A 248 14.00 22.27 -17.65
CA PHE A 248 13.69 23.08 -18.83
C PHE A 248 13.32 24.53 -18.52
N LYS A 249 13.13 24.89 -17.24
CA LYS A 249 12.67 26.21 -16.76
C LYS A 249 11.33 26.67 -17.36
N ARG A 250 10.55 25.76 -17.95
CA ARG A 250 9.24 26.01 -18.55
C ARG A 250 8.43 24.71 -18.58
N TYR A 251 7.12 24.83 -18.76
CA TYR A 251 6.26 23.67 -19.04
C TYR A 251 6.55 23.16 -20.45
N VAL A 252 6.78 21.86 -20.54
CA VAL A 252 7.22 21.19 -21.75
C VAL A 252 6.08 20.33 -22.31
N GLN A 253 5.87 20.41 -23.61
CA GLN A 253 4.87 19.59 -24.33
C GLN A 253 5.53 18.67 -25.35
N VAL A 254 4.84 17.56 -25.63
CA VAL A 254 5.25 16.62 -26.68
C VAL A 254 5.13 17.29 -28.05
N GLY A 255 6.16 17.15 -28.88
CA GLY A 255 6.23 17.67 -30.25
C GLY A 255 6.91 19.02 -30.39
N GLU A 256 7.49 19.58 -29.31
CA GLU A 256 8.25 20.84 -29.41
C GLU A 256 9.60 20.65 -30.11
N THR A 257 10.39 19.66 -29.65
CA THR A 257 11.67 19.28 -30.26
C THR A 257 11.94 17.78 -30.04
N GLU A 258 12.75 17.16 -30.90
CA GLU A 258 13.09 15.73 -30.77
C GLU A 258 13.84 15.42 -29.46
N GLU A 259 14.70 16.34 -29.01
CA GLU A 259 15.46 16.20 -27.76
C GLU A 259 14.54 16.21 -26.54
N THR A 260 13.58 17.13 -26.55
CA THR A 260 12.53 17.24 -25.54
C THR A 260 11.68 15.99 -25.46
N ASP A 261 11.22 15.48 -26.61
CA ASP A 261 10.38 14.29 -26.69
C ASP A 261 11.13 13.04 -26.19
N LEU A 262 12.42 12.92 -26.55
CA LEU A 262 13.26 11.85 -26.05
C LEU A 262 13.40 11.92 -24.52
N ARG A 263 13.63 13.10 -23.94
CA ARG A 263 13.74 13.28 -22.49
C ARG A 263 12.45 12.95 -21.77
N LEU A 264 11.29 13.37 -22.29
CA LEU A 264 9.97 13.01 -21.76
C LEU A 264 9.73 11.50 -21.81
N LEU A 265 10.09 10.85 -22.91
CA LEU A 265 9.97 9.39 -23.07
C LEU A 265 10.84 8.66 -22.04
N VAL A 266 12.09 9.11 -21.85
CA VAL A 266 13.00 8.55 -20.84
C VAL A 266 12.44 8.71 -19.44
N ALA A 267 11.98 9.91 -19.07
CA ALA A 267 11.35 10.16 -17.77
C ALA A 267 10.12 9.27 -17.53
N MET A 268 9.28 9.09 -18.55
CA MET A 268 8.10 8.22 -18.46
C MET A 268 8.50 6.75 -18.23
N VAL A 269 9.51 6.24 -18.96
CA VAL A 269 10.00 4.87 -18.79
C VAL A 269 10.62 4.67 -17.41
N GLU A 270 11.35 5.67 -16.90
CA GLU A 270 11.92 5.66 -15.55
C GLU A 270 10.82 5.54 -14.49
N VAL A 271 9.80 6.40 -14.53
CA VAL A 271 8.65 6.34 -13.62
C VAL A 271 7.92 5.00 -13.68
N ILE A 272 7.71 4.45 -14.88
CA ILE A 272 7.06 3.14 -15.04
C ILE A 272 7.89 2.04 -14.37
N ASN A 273 9.21 2.04 -14.59
CA ASN A 273 10.09 1.05 -13.98
C ASN A 273 10.08 1.18 -12.46
N ASP A 274 10.21 2.40 -11.93
CA ASP A 274 10.20 2.66 -10.49
C ASP A 274 8.91 2.09 -9.85
N VAL A 275 7.74 2.42 -10.41
CA VAL A 275 6.43 1.91 -9.94
C VAL A 275 6.37 0.38 -9.99
N VAL A 276 6.86 -0.24 -11.08
CA VAL A 276 6.83 -1.70 -11.24
C VAL A 276 7.72 -2.38 -10.20
N PHE A 277 8.96 -1.91 -10.02
CA PHE A 277 9.91 -2.53 -9.10
C PHE A 277 9.52 -2.31 -7.64
N GLU A 278 9.05 -1.11 -7.28
CA GLU A 278 8.48 -0.85 -5.96
C GLU A 278 7.27 -1.76 -5.69
N ALA A 279 6.31 -1.82 -6.63
CA ALA A 279 5.13 -2.66 -6.47
C ALA A 279 5.51 -4.13 -6.29
N VAL A 280 6.45 -4.66 -7.07
CA VAL A 280 6.89 -6.06 -6.96
C VAL A 280 7.53 -6.33 -5.59
N VAL A 281 8.48 -5.49 -5.17
CA VAL A 281 9.22 -5.68 -3.91
C VAL A 281 8.29 -5.53 -2.70
N LEU A 282 7.56 -4.43 -2.63
CA LEU A 282 6.72 -4.11 -1.48
C LEU A 282 5.49 -5.03 -1.40
N SER A 283 4.87 -5.38 -2.53
CA SER A 283 3.74 -6.32 -2.51
C SER A 283 4.17 -7.70 -2.04
N SER A 284 5.32 -8.19 -2.52
CA SER A 284 5.86 -9.49 -2.10
C SER A 284 6.14 -9.49 -0.60
N TRP A 285 6.80 -8.43 -0.09
CA TRP A 285 7.06 -8.29 1.34
C TRP A 285 5.78 -8.23 2.17
N ARG A 286 4.78 -7.44 1.75
CA ARG A 286 3.52 -7.28 2.50
C ARG A 286 2.71 -8.56 2.58
N ILE A 287 2.68 -9.36 1.52
CA ILE A 287 2.03 -10.68 1.53
C ILE A 287 2.74 -11.62 2.51
N ILE A 288 4.08 -11.64 2.48
CA ILE A 288 4.89 -12.46 3.39
C ILE A 288 4.69 -12.03 4.85
N HIS A 289 4.74 -10.72 5.13
CA HIS A 289 4.55 -10.16 6.47
C HIS A 289 3.15 -10.47 7.03
N ALA A 290 2.10 -10.29 6.22
CA ALA A 290 0.74 -10.65 6.61
C ALA A 290 0.60 -12.16 6.92
N GLY A 291 1.28 -13.02 6.15
CA GLY A 291 1.35 -14.47 6.44
C GLY A 291 2.08 -14.79 7.75
N PHE A 292 3.10 -14.02 8.14
CA PHE A 292 3.73 -14.20 9.45
C PHE A 292 2.82 -13.76 10.60
N MET A 293 2.01 -12.73 10.40
CA MET A 293 1.10 -12.17 11.42
C MET A 293 -0.19 -12.98 11.60
N SER A 294 -0.55 -13.85 10.65
CA SER A 294 -1.71 -14.72 10.80
C SER A 294 -1.53 -15.84 11.82
N ASN A 295 -0.29 -16.21 12.16
CA ASN A 295 -0.02 -17.28 13.13
C ASN A 295 -0.24 -16.79 14.57
N ALA A 296 -1.17 -17.43 15.29
CA ALA A 296 -1.51 -17.07 16.68
C ALA A 296 -0.32 -17.13 17.64
N GLU A 297 0.60 -18.08 17.44
CA GLU A 297 1.83 -18.21 18.24
C GLU A 297 2.76 -17.00 18.08
N ASN A 298 2.82 -16.42 16.88
CA ASN A 298 3.63 -15.23 16.62
C ASN A 298 3.01 -13.99 17.27
N ARG A 299 1.67 -13.94 17.40
CA ARG A 299 0.97 -12.83 18.06
C ARG A 299 1.22 -12.80 19.56
N SER A 300 1.36 -13.95 20.21
CA SER A 300 1.57 -14.02 21.66
C SER A 300 2.99 -13.69 22.12
N LYS A 301 4.00 -13.76 21.23
CA LYS A 301 5.41 -13.53 21.58
C LYS A 301 5.83 -12.05 21.59
N ARG A 302 4.93 -11.11 21.29
CA ARG A 302 5.22 -9.68 21.14
C ARG A 302 4.91 -8.81 22.37
N TRP A 303 4.67 -9.43 23.52
CA TRP A 303 4.41 -8.72 24.79
C TRP A 303 5.23 -9.31 25.92
#